data_AF-M1CCJ8-F1
#
_entry.id   AF-M1CCJ8-F1
#
_cell.length_a   1.000
_cell.length_b   1.000
_cell.length_c   1.000
_cell.angle_alpha   90.00
_cell.angle_beta   90.00
_cell.angle_gamma   90.00
#
_symmetry.space_group_name_H-M   'P 1'
#
loop_
_entity.id
_entity.type
_entity.pdbx_description
1 polymer ?
#
loop_
_entity_poly.entity_id
_entity_poly.type
_entity_poly.pdbx_seq_one_letter_code
_entity_poly.pdbx_strand_id
1 'polypeptide(L)'
;MDKTFANNLKGSCPTADSNNTVNMDIRSPNVFDNKYYVDLMNRQGLFTSDQDLYTDRRTRGIVTSFAVNQSLFYEKFVIGMIKMGQMNVLTGGNGEIRNRCDRRNKDKKVDIATVVEELEETFSALF
;
A
#
# COMPACT_ATOMS: atom_id res chain seq x y z
N MET A 1 -24.23 -8.04 4.12
CA MET A 1 -23.45 -8.06 5.36
C MET A 1 -24.17 -8.91 6.39
N ASP A 2 -23.44 -9.66 7.21
CA ASP A 2 -23.95 -10.36 8.39
C ASP A 2 -24.65 -9.39 9.35
N LYS A 3 -25.76 -9.82 9.98
CA LYS A 3 -26.60 -8.94 10.80
C LYS A 3 -25.92 -8.55 12.11
N THR A 4 -25.23 -9.51 12.75
CA THR A 4 -24.52 -9.26 14.01
C THR A 4 -23.35 -8.31 13.76
N PHE A 5 -22.58 -8.55 12.70
CA PHE A 5 -21.49 -7.67 12.31
C PHE A 5 -21.98 -6.25 11.95
N ALA A 6 -23.06 -6.13 11.19
CA ALA A 6 -23.65 -4.83 10.86
C ALA A 6 -24.10 -4.06 12.10
N ASN A 7 -24.66 -4.73 13.11
CA ASN A 7 -25.06 -4.09 14.37
C ASN A 7 -23.85 -3.63 15.19
N ASN A 8 -22.78 -4.43 15.24
CA ASN A 8 -21.53 -4.04 15.89
C ASN A 8 -20.93 -2.79 15.22
N LEU A 9 -20.90 -2.76 13.88
CA LEU A 9 -20.43 -1.60 13.12
C LEU A 9 -21.30 -0.36 13.34
N LYS A 10 -22.62 -0.49 13.47
CA LYS A 10 -23.48 0.65 13.86
C LYS A 10 -23.19 1.16 15.28
N GLY A 11 -22.73 0.29 16.18
CA GLY A 11 -22.26 0.70 17.50
C GLY A 11 -20.95 1.49 17.43
N SER A 12 -20.02 1.08 16.57
CA SER A 12 -18.74 1.78 16.33
C SER A 12 -18.90 3.07 15.52
N CYS A 13 -19.86 3.09 14.58
CA CYS A 13 -20.16 4.19 13.68
C CYS A 13 -21.65 4.57 13.82
N PRO A 14 -22.03 5.26 14.92
CA PRO A 14 -23.42 5.59 15.22
C PRO A 14 -24.04 6.57 14.23
N THR A 15 -23.22 7.36 13.53
CA THR A 15 -23.64 8.37 12.56
C THR A 15 -22.85 8.24 11.27
N ALA A 16 -23.35 8.83 10.18
CA ALA A 16 -22.64 8.86 8.90
C ALA A 16 -21.29 9.60 8.98
N ASP A 17 -21.17 10.59 9.87
CA ASP A 17 -19.97 11.42 10.05
C ASP A 17 -19.05 10.90 11.18
N SER A 18 -19.27 9.67 11.65
CA SER A 18 -18.41 9.07 12.67
C SER A 18 -16.97 8.94 12.16
N ASN A 19 -16.00 9.46 12.89
CA ASN A 19 -14.58 9.42 12.56
C ASN A 19 -13.83 8.27 13.24
N ASN A 20 -14.55 7.30 13.80
CA ASN A 20 -13.99 6.13 14.45
C ASN A 20 -13.33 5.20 13.42
N THR A 21 -12.32 4.46 13.87
CA THR A 21 -11.69 3.40 13.08
C THR A 21 -12.09 2.03 13.62
N VAL A 22 -12.15 1.05 12.73
CA VAL A 22 -12.44 -0.35 13.07
C VAL A 22 -11.44 -1.26 12.37
N ASN A 23 -11.29 -2.48 12.87
CA ASN A 23 -10.39 -3.45 12.27
C ASN A 23 -10.96 -3.96 10.94
N MET A 24 -10.08 -4.14 9.96
CA MET A 24 -10.40 -4.74 8.65
C MET A 24 -10.68 -6.24 8.74
N ASP A 25 -9.99 -6.92 9.66
CA ASP A 25 -10.17 -8.33 10.02
C ASP A 25 -10.63 -8.40 11.47
N ILE A 26 -11.80 -9.00 11.71
CA ILE A 26 -12.38 -9.05 13.06
C ILE A 26 -11.94 -10.26 13.89
N ARG A 27 -11.33 -11.27 13.26
CA ARG A 27 -10.88 -12.50 13.92
C ARG A 27 -9.45 -12.37 14.40
N SER A 28 -8.61 -11.69 13.63
CA SER A 28 -7.19 -11.54 13.92
C SER A 28 -6.65 -10.17 13.45
N PRO A 29 -7.07 -9.07 14.11
CA PRO A 29 -6.77 -7.70 13.66
C PRO A 29 -5.29 -7.39 13.40
N ASN A 30 -4.40 -8.05 14.13
CA ASN A 30 -2.96 -7.77 14.13
C ASN A 30 -2.12 -8.93 13.59
N VAL A 31 -2.74 -9.96 12.99
CA VAL A 31 -2.03 -11.12 12.46
C VAL A 31 -2.28 -11.22 10.97
N PHE A 32 -1.20 -11.37 10.20
CA PHE A 32 -1.31 -11.59 8.77
C PHE A 32 -1.60 -13.08 8.50
N ASP A 33 -2.87 -13.43 8.35
CA ASP A 33 -3.31 -14.81 8.12
C ASP A 33 -4.48 -14.86 7.13
N ASN A 34 -5.12 -16.03 6.98
CA ASN A 34 -6.21 -16.17 6.03
C ASN A 34 -7.60 -15.77 6.58
N LYS A 35 -7.68 -15.25 7.80
CA LYS A 35 -8.97 -14.99 8.47
C LYS A 35 -9.76 -13.89 7.79
N TYR A 36 -9.09 -12.93 7.15
CA TYR A 36 -9.72 -12.03 6.18
C TYR A 36 -10.65 -12.77 5.18
N TYR A 37 -10.20 -13.88 4.57
CA TYR A 37 -11.04 -14.63 3.63
C TYR A 37 -12.15 -15.43 4.33
N VAL A 38 -11.91 -15.87 5.57
CA VAL A 38 -12.93 -16.49 6.42
C VAL A 38 -14.03 -15.47 6.76
N ASP A 39 -13.68 -14.21 7.01
CA ASP A 39 -14.64 -13.11 7.24
C ASP A 39 -15.55 -12.93 6.02
N LEU A 40 -14.99 -12.92 4.81
CA LEU A 40 -15.77 -12.76 3.57
C LEU A 40 -16.80 -13.89 3.39
N MET A 41 -16.42 -15.14 3.67
CA MET A 41 -17.32 -16.29 3.61
C MET A 41 -18.47 -16.19 4.61
N ASN A 42 -18.21 -15.56 5.77
CA ASN A 42 -19.21 -15.30 6.81
C ASN A 42 -20.01 -14.00 6.57
N ARG A 43 -19.84 -13.36 5.40
CA ARG A 43 -20.46 -12.06 5.05
C ARG A 43 -20.04 -10.90 5.97
N GLN A 44 -18.81 -10.97 6.49
CA GLN A 44 -18.23 -10.03 7.44
C GLN A 44 -17.09 -9.20 6.82
N GLY A 45 -17.05 -9.04 5.49
CA GLY A 45 -16.16 -8.07 4.84
C GLY A 45 -16.58 -6.64 5.17
N LEU A 46 -15.62 -5.77 5.49
CA LEU A 46 -15.88 -4.39 5.92
C LEU A 46 -16.30 -3.51 4.75
N PHE A 47 -15.53 -3.49 3.66
CA PHE A 47 -15.86 -2.71 2.48
C PHE A 47 -16.68 -3.50 1.46
N THR A 48 -17.43 -2.79 0.63
CA THR A 48 -18.10 -3.39 -0.53
C THR A 48 -17.09 -4.10 -1.44
N SER A 49 -15.92 -3.49 -1.67
CA SER A 49 -14.84 -4.09 -2.45
C SER A 49 -14.34 -5.42 -1.89
N ASP A 50 -14.34 -5.58 -0.56
CA ASP A 50 -13.96 -6.83 0.09
C ASP A 50 -15.07 -7.88 -0.08
N GLN A 51 -16.30 -7.50 0.27
CA GLN A 51 -17.42 -8.44 0.28
C GLN A 51 -17.82 -8.89 -1.13
N ASP A 52 -17.59 -8.07 -2.15
CA ASP A 52 -17.84 -8.39 -3.54
C ASP A 52 -16.88 -9.45 -4.10
N LEU A 53 -15.67 -9.62 -3.52
CA LEU A 53 -14.78 -10.73 -3.88
C LEU A 53 -15.45 -12.09 -3.63
N TYR A 54 -16.29 -12.21 -2.61
CA TYR A 54 -17.05 -13.42 -2.34
C TYR A 54 -18.42 -13.44 -3.03
N THR A 55 -19.02 -12.28 -3.30
CA THR A 55 -20.33 -12.20 -3.97
C THR A 55 -20.22 -12.49 -5.47
N ASP A 56 -19.17 -12.00 -6.13
CA ASP A 56 -18.91 -12.23 -7.56
C ASP A 56 -18.48 -13.68 -7.81
N ARG A 57 -19.09 -14.32 -8.82
CA ARG A 57 -18.83 -15.71 -9.20
C ARG A 57 -17.39 -15.91 -9.70
N ARG A 58 -16.77 -14.88 -10.31
CA ARG A 58 -15.41 -14.93 -10.86
C ARG A 58 -14.35 -15.08 -9.79
N THR A 59 -14.56 -14.48 -8.62
CA THR A 59 -13.59 -14.40 -7.52
C THR A 59 -13.95 -15.31 -6.34
N ARG A 60 -15.21 -15.71 -6.19
CA ARG A 60 -15.68 -16.56 -5.08
C ARG A 60 -14.83 -17.82 -4.87
N GLY A 61 -14.50 -18.53 -5.96
CA GLY A 61 -13.70 -19.77 -5.86
C GLY A 61 -12.31 -19.54 -5.26
N ILE A 62 -11.68 -18.41 -5.62
CA ILE A 62 -10.37 -18.00 -5.09
C ILE A 62 -10.50 -17.68 -3.59
N VAL A 63 -11.50 -16.89 -3.20
CA VAL A 63 -11.77 -16.56 -1.80
C VAL A 63 -11.97 -17.82 -0.96
N THR A 64 -12.81 -18.76 -1.42
CA THR A 64 -13.04 -20.03 -0.73
C THR A 64 -11.74 -20.83 -0.59
N SER A 65 -10.93 -20.91 -1.65
CA SER A 65 -9.66 -21.64 -1.60
C SER A 65 -8.68 -21.08 -0.56
N PHE A 66 -8.60 -19.76 -0.43
CA PHE A 66 -7.74 -19.09 0.54
C PHE A 66 -8.27 -19.22 1.98
N ALA A 67 -9.59 -19.15 2.17
CA ALA A 67 -10.21 -19.33 3.48
C ALA A 67 -10.01 -20.75 4.05
N VAL A 68 -9.97 -21.78 3.21
CA VAL A 68 -9.75 -23.18 3.64
C VAL A 68 -8.28 -23.59 3.70
N ASN A 69 -7.40 -22.89 2.97
CA ASN A 69 -5.98 -23.22 2.89
C ASN A 69 -5.10 -21.96 3.00
N GLN A 70 -4.57 -21.73 4.20
CA GLN A 70 -3.70 -20.59 4.48
C GLN A 70 -2.36 -20.66 3.75
N SER A 71 -1.79 -21.85 3.57
CA SER A 71 -0.54 -22.01 2.83
C SER A 71 -0.69 -21.59 1.37
N LEU A 72 -1.82 -21.93 0.74
CA LEU A 72 -2.15 -21.49 -0.62
C LEU A 72 -2.30 -19.96 -0.69
N PHE A 73 -2.97 -19.35 0.29
CA PHE A 73 -3.06 -17.90 0.39
C PHE A 73 -1.67 -17.26 0.41
N TYR A 74 -0.79 -17.68 1.32
CA TYR A 74 0.55 -17.11 1.42
C TYR A 74 1.37 -17.29 0.15
N GLU A 75 1.32 -18.47 -0.49
CA GLU A 75 2.00 -18.72 -1.77
C GLU A 75 1.55 -17.71 -2.84
N LYS A 76 0.23 -17.53 -3.01
CA LYS A 76 -0.31 -16.60 -4.01
C LYS A 76 -0.12 -15.14 -3.62
N PHE A 77 -0.12 -14.81 -2.34
CA PHE A 77 0.16 -13.47 -1.84
C PHE A 77 1.57 -13.03 -2.21
N VAL A 78 2.58 -13.87 -1.99
CA VAL A 78 3.98 -13.58 -2.37
C VAL A 78 4.08 -13.31 -3.87
N ILE A 79 3.50 -14.17 -4.71
CA ILE A 79 3.50 -13.99 -6.16
C ILE A 79 2.81 -12.68 -6.56
N GLY A 80 1.66 -12.36 -5.93
CA GLY A 80 0.92 -11.12 -6.18
C GLY A 80 1.74 -9.87 -5.84
N MET A 81 2.39 -9.86 -4.68
CA MET A 81 3.19 -8.73 -4.21
C MET A 81 4.45 -8.51 -5.07
N ILE A 82 5.10 -9.59 -5.53
CA ILE A 82 6.24 -9.48 -6.47
C ILE A 82 5.78 -8.82 -7.78
N LYS A 83 4.66 -9.28 -8.37
CA LYS A 83 4.12 -8.69 -9.60
C LYS A 83 3.74 -7.23 -9.40
N MET A 84 3.09 -6.90 -8.27
CA MET A 84 2.69 -5.54 -7.95
C MET A 84 3.91 -4.61 -7.81
N GLY A 85 4.99 -5.08 -7.17
CA GLY A 85 6.21 -4.31 -6.96
C GLY A 85 7.01 -4.01 -8.24
N GLN A 86 6.64 -4.63 -9.37
CA GLN A 86 7.31 -4.45 -10.66
C GLN A 86 6.53 -3.56 -11.63
N MET A 87 5.36 -3.04 -11.24
CA MET A 87 4.56 -2.18 -12.11
C MET A 87 5.22 -0.80 -12.29
N ASN A 88 5.45 -0.39 -13.54
CA ASN A 88 5.92 0.95 -13.92
C ASN A 88 7.19 1.41 -13.18
N VAL A 89 8.10 0.48 -12.88
CA VAL A 89 9.35 0.80 -12.18
C VAL A 89 10.31 1.62 -13.05
N LEU A 90 11.01 2.56 -12.42
CA LEU A 90 12.10 3.29 -13.06
C LEU A 90 13.38 2.45 -12.98
N THR A 91 14.04 2.24 -14.12
CA THR A 91 15.24 1.38 -14.24
C THR A 91 16.33 2.06 -15.07
N GLY A 92 17.57 1.60 -14.91
CA GLY A 92 18.73 2.17 -15.60
C GLY A 92 18.97 3.63 -15.20
N GLY A 93 19.14 4.51 -16.18
CA GLY A 93 19.29 5.95 -15.96
C GLY A 93 17.99 6.71 -15.72
N ASN A 94 16.84 6.02 -15.70
CA ASN A 94 15.55 6.67 -15.43
C ASN A 94 15.35 6.75 -13.91
N GLY A 95 15.18 7.97 -13.39
CA GLY A 95 15.00 8.24 -11.96
C GLY A 95 16.30 8.55 -11.22
N GLU A 96 16.26 8.46 -9.89
CA GLU A 96 17.40 8.73 -9.01
C GLU A 96 17.32 7.87 -7.74
N ILE A 97 18.47 7.59 -7.13
CA ILE A 97 18.52 7.09 -5.76
C ILE A 97 18.46 8.32 -4.84
N ARG A 98 17.35 8.49 -4.13
CA ARG A 98 17.14 9.66 -3.27
C ARG A 98 17.98 9.56 -2.01
N ASN A 99 18.64 10.66 -1.64
CA ASN A 99 19.28 10.80 -0.32
C ASN A 99 18.25 10.91 0.81
N ARG A 100 17.03 11.35 0.47
CA ARG A 100 15.91 11.52 1.39
C ARG A 100 14.61 11.19 0.68
N CYS A 101 13.81 10.26 1.21
CA CYS A 101 12.61 9.77 0.53
C CYS A 101 11.55 10.86 0.30
N ASP A 102 11.49 11.86 1.19
CA ASP A 102 10.49 12.92 1.22
C ASP A 102 10.74 14.05 0.21
N ARG A 103 11.89 14.05 -0.49
CA ARG A 103 12.21 15.08 -1.49
C ARG A 103 13.11 14.55 -2.60
N ARG A 104 13.02 15.16 -3.78
CA ARG A 104 13.98 14.94 -4.85
C ARG A 104 15.37 15.41 -4.44
N ASN A 105 16.41 14.79 -4.99
CA ASN A 105 17.75 15.36 -4.86
C ASN A 105 17.76 16.74 -5.54
N LYS A 106 18.58 17.65 -4.99
CA LYS A 106 18.84 18.91 -5.69
C LYS A 106 19.66 18.57 -6.92
N ASP A 107 19.24 19.10 -8.07
CA ASP A 107 20.09 19.05 -9.26
C ASP A 107 21.42 19.69 -8.87
N LYS A 108 22.53 18.96 -9.01
CA LYS A 108 23.85 19.60 -9.09
C LYS A 108 23.88 20.34 -10.41
N LYS A 109 23.14 21.44 -10.52
CA LYS A 109 23.65 22.57 -11.29
C LYS A 109 24.98 22.85 -10.62
N VAL A 110 26.07 22.47 -11.26
CA VAL A 110 27.30 23.24 -11.14
C VAL A 110 26.81 24.65 -11.45
N ASP A 111 26.61 25.43 -10.39
CA ASP A 111 26.16 26.78 -10.55
C ASP A 111 27.39 27.49 -11.09
N ILE A 112 27.42 27.59 -12.42
CA ILE A 112 28.57 28.13 -13.16
C ILE A 112 28.89 29.52 -12.61
N ALA A 113 27.90 30.25 -12.07
CA ALA A 113 28.10 31.50 -11.36
C ALA A 113 29.08 31.34 -10.17
N THR A 114 28.94 30.31 -9.33
CA THR A 114 29.83 30.09 -8.18
C THR A 114 31.22 29.65 -8.60
N VAL A 115 31.33 28.87 -9.68
CA VAL A 115 32.64 28.46 -10.24
C VAL A 115 33.35 29.63 -10.94
N VAL A 116 32.60 30.51 -11.59
CA VAL A 116 33.12 31.72 -12.23
C VAL A 116 33.55 32.75 -11.18
N GLU A 117 32.80 32.92 -10.10
CA GLU A 117 33.22 33.77 -8.96
C GLU A 117 34.52 33.26 -8.33
N GLU A 118 34.65 31.95 -8.07
CA GLU A 118 35.93 31.38 -7.58
C GLU A 118 37.08 31.52 -8.60
N LEU A 119 36.79 31.47 -9.90
CA LEU A 119 37.79 31.67 -10.96
C LEU A 119 38.21 33.14 -11.11
N GLU A 120 37.30 34.09 -10.97
CA GLU A 120 37.62 35.53 -11.00
C GLU A 120 38.43 35.95 -9.76
N GLU A 121 38.06 35.47 -8.57
CA GLU A 121 38.82 35.73 -7.34
C GLU A 121 40.23 35.13 -7.40
N THR A 122 40.38 33.91 -7.94
CA THR A 122 41.70 33.29 -8.11
C THR A 122 42.55 33.97 -9.18
N PHE A 123 41.95 34.48 -10.27
CA PHE A 123 42.66 35.21 -11.31
C PHE A 123 43.11 36.61 -10.83
N SER A 124 42.29 37.27 -10.03
CA SER A 124 42.59 38.58 -9.42
C SER A 124 43.68 38.48 -8.34
N ALA A 125 43.88 37.31 -7.74
CA ALA A 125 44.95 37.07 -6.78
C ALA A 125 46.32 36.72 -7.42
N LEU A 126 46.36 36.50 -8.74
CA LEU A 126 47.56 36.09 -9.49
C LEU A 126 48.20 37.24 -10.28
N PHE A 127 47.57 38.42 -10.32
CA PHE A 127 48.07 39.66 -10.91
C PHE A 127 48.02 40.80 -9.88
#